data_AF-A0A371BPF3-F1
#
_entry.id   AF-A0A371BPF3-F1
#
_cell.length_a   1.000
_cell.length_b   1.000
_cell.length_c   1.000
_cell.angle_alpha   90.00
_cell.angle_beta   90.00
_cell.angle_gamma   90.00
#
_symmetry.space_group_name_H-M   'P 1'
#
loop_
_entity.id
_entity.type
_entity.pdbx_description
1 polymer ?
#
loop_
_entity_poly.entity_id
_entity_poly.type
_entity_poly.pdbx_seq_one_letter_code
_entity_poly.pdbx_strand_id
1 'polypeptide(L)'
;MNRHPRRKLTATVLGACLGVALLGGCSPAPDLDTAVAGQLQTRVASAKKLAAAQDFPSALAELQQMNQDVATAADQGKVSQQRKARIEAAISTIRSELEAALAPAPTSPATDRPLTKDEQERLEEAQKEAEKQREEAQKEAEKQLEEAQEQAEKQRKEAQEEAEKQRNRD
;
A
#
# COMPACT_ATOMS: atom_id res chain seq x y z
N MET A 1 -64.35 -5.11 25.62
CA MET A 1 -63.38 -5.05 24.51
C MET A 1 -61.97 -5.01 25.10
N ASN A 2 -61.17 -6.08 25.00
CA ASN A 2 -60.33 -6.43 23.83
C ASN A 2 -59.32 -5.30 23.53
N ARG A 3 -57.98 -5.40 23.66
CA ARG A 3 -57.00 -6.51 23.68
C ARG A 3 -55.65 -5.97 24.24
N HIS A 4 -55.00 -6.66 25.19
CA HIS A 4 -53.71 -7.39 25.05
C HIS A 4 -52.42 -6.51 25.18
N PRO A 5 -51.24 -7.07 25.55
CA PRO A 5 -50.83 -7.13 26.96
C PRO A 5 -49.36 -6.74 27.23
N ARG A 6 -49.02 -6.66 28.53
CA ARG A 6 -47.67 -6.76 29.10
C ARG A 6 -46.81 -7.86 28.44
N ARG A 7 -45.49 -7.65 28.29
CA ARG A 7 -44.42 -8.41 28.98
C ARG A 7 -43.01 -8.26 28.35
N LYS A 8 -42.05 -7.99 29.25
CA LYS A 8 -40.71 -8.62 29.42
C LYS A 8 -39.54 -8.28 28.48
N LEU A 9 -38.52 -7.67 29.11
CA LEU A 9 -37.09 -8.08 29.15
C LEU A 9 -36.70 -9.34 28.36
N THR A 10 -35.73 -9.19 27.45
CA THR A 10 -34.64 -10.12 27.04
C THR A 10 -33.78 -9.36 26.00
N ALA A 11 -32.58 -8.88 26.30
CA ALA A 11 -31.29 -9.58 26.19
C ALA A 11 -30.94 -10.08 24.77
N THR A 12 -29.96 -9.43 24.13
CA THR A 12 -29.03 -10.12 23.21
C THR A 12 -27.64 -9.51 23.37
N VAL A 13 -26.76 -10.32 23.94
CA VAL A 13 -25.30 -10.18 23.97
C VAL A 13 -24.77 -10.76 22.66
N LEU A 14 -23.88 -10.04 21.94
CA LEU A 14 -22.85 -10.55 21.02
C LEU A 14 -22.16 -9.33 20.35
N GLY A 15 -20.85 -9.11 20.32
CA GLY A 15 -19.67 -9.76 20.85
C GLY A 15 -18.56 -8.70 20.84
N ALA A 16 -17.81 -8.56 21.94
CA ALA A 16 -16.48 -9.16 22.05
C ALA A 16 -15.49 -8.65 20.99
N CYS A 17 -14.67 -7.68 21.40
CA CYS A 17 -13.23 -7.66 21.20
C CYS A 17 -12.70 -8.37 19.94
N LEU A 18 -12.60 -7.65 18.80
CA LEU A 18 -11.69 -8.03 17.72
C LEU A 18 -10.50 -7.06 17.65
N GLY A 19 -9.56 -7.30 18.57
CA GLY A 19 -8.14 -7.45 18.26
C GLY A 19 -7.42 -6.35 17.48
N VAL A 20 -6.98 -5.30 18.18
CA VAL A 20 -5.78 -4.50 17.82
C VAL A 20 -4.48 -5.30 18.14
N ALA A 21 -4.47 -6.61 17.93
CA ALA A 21 -3.43 -7.53 18.42
C ALA A 21 -2.60 -8.17 17.29
N LEU A 22 -2.27 -7.42 16.24
CA LEU A 22 -1.43 -7.93 15.14
C LEU A 22 -0.09 -7.20 14.94
N LEU A 23 0.28 -6.26 15.82
CA LEU A 23 1.55 -5.51 15.70
C LEU A 23 2.63 -5.84 16.73
N GLY A 24 2.47 -6.89 17.55
CA GLY A 24 3.50 -7.23 18.53
C GLY A 24 3.31 -8.60 19.14
N GLY A 25 3.73 -9.64 18.41
CA GLY A 25 3.84 -10.98 18.95
C GLY A 25 4.94 -11.08 20.02
N CYS A 26 4.68 -10.55 21.22
CA CYS A 26 5.33 -11.03 22.43
C CYS A 26 4.67 -12.34 22.83
N SER A 27 5.08 -13.44 22.18
CA SER A 27 4.82 -14.78 22.70
C SER A 27 5.78 -15.05 23.87
N PRO A 28 5.31 -15.58 25.02
CA PRO A 28 6.14 -15.82 26.19
C PRO A 28 7.13 -17.01 26.05
N ALA A 29 7.19 -17.67 24.88
CA ALA A 29 8.21 -18.66 24.56
C ALA A 29 8.80 -18.38 23.16
N PRO A 30 10.12 -18.58 22.96
CA PRO A 30 10.72 -18.46 21.63
C PRO A 30 10.18 -19.58 20.73
N ASP A 31 9.25 -19.19 19.87
CA ASP A 31 8.65 -20.03 18.83
C ASP A 31 9.64 -20.33 17.67
N LEU A 32 10.79 -19.66 17.71
CA LEU A 32 11.88 -19.72 16.75
C LEU A 32 13.22 -19.67 17.49
N ASP A 33 14.08 -20.65 17.22
CA ASP A 33 15.47 -20.66 17.67
C ASP A 33 16.26 -19.46 17.12
N THR A 34 17.14 -18.88 17.93
CA THR A 34 17.86 -17.64 17.58
C THR A 34 18.90 -17.84 16.47
N ALA A 35 19.56 -19.00 16.42
CA ALA A 35 20.51 -19.31 15.36
C ALA A 35 19.77 -19.51 14.02
N VAL A 36 18.64 -20.22 14.06
CA VAL A 36 17.74 -20.35 12.90
C VAL A 36 17.24 -18.98 12.44
N ALA A 37 16.84 -18.10 13.36
CA ALA A 37 16.39 -16.75 13.02
C ALA A 37 17.47 -15.96 12.25
N GLY A 38 18.73 -16.00 12.71
CA GLY A 38 19.85 -15.33 12.04
C GLY A 38 20.13 -15.89 10.64
N GLN A 39 20.04 -17.21 10.46
CA GLN A 39 20.18 -17.85 9.15
C GLN A 39 19.08 -17.43 8.18
N LEU A 40 17.81 -17.42 8.64
CA LEU A 40 16.68 -16.98 7.82
C LEU A 40 16.82 -15.51 7.40
N GLN A 41 17.23 -14.63 8.32
CA GLN A 41 17.47 -13.21 8.02
C GLN A 41 18.56 -13.03 6.96
N THR A 42 19.63 -13.82 7.04
CA THR A 42 20.74 -13.79 6.08
C THR A 42 20.27 -14.21 4.69
N ARG A 43 19.45 -15.27 4.58
CA ARG A 43 18.88 -15.70 3.30
C ARG A 43 17.90 -14.70 2.71
N VAL A 44 17.03 -14.11 3.54
CA VAL A 44 16.14 -13.04 3.08
C VAL A 44 16.94 -11.86 2.51
N ALA A 45 18.03 -11.48 3.17
CA ALA A 45 18.92 -10.43 2.67
C ALA A 45 19.58 -10.82 1.33
N SER A 46 20.02 -12.08 1.18
CA SER A 46 20.56 -12.61 -0.07
C SER A 46 19.53 -12.58 -1.20
N ALA A 47 18.34 -13.14 -0.98
CA ALA A 47 17.25 -13.14 -1.94
C ALA A 47 16.83 -11.71 -2.36
N LYS A 48 16.78 -10.77 -1.41
CA LYS A 48 16.52 -9.36 -1.70
C LYS A 48 17.59 -8.74 -2.59
N LYS A 49 18.87 -9.04 -2.33
CA LYS A 49 19.98 -8.54 -3.16
C LYS A 49 19.92 -9.10 -4.58
N LEU A 50 19.59 -10.38 -4.74
CA LEU A 50 19.42 -11.04 -6.04
C LEU A 50 18.24 -10.44 -6.81
N ALA A 51 17.09 -10.28 -6.16
CA ALA A 51 15.92 -9.63 -6.75
C ALA A 51 16.19 -8.18 -7.17
N ALA A 52 16.94 -7.41 -6.35
CA ALA A 52 17.35 -6.04 -6.71
C ALA A 52 18.32 -6.01 -7.91
N ALA A 53 19.12 -7.06 -8.10
CA ALA A 53 19.97 -7.26 -9.27
C ALA A 53 19.21 -7.85 -10.48
N GLN A 54 17.89 -8.03 -10.38
CA GLN A 54 17.04 -8.70 -11.38
C GLN A 54 17.45 -10.15 -11.67
N ASP A 55 18.25 -10.76 -10.79
CA ASP A 55 18.59 -12.19 -10.83
C ASP A 55 17.50 -13.00 -10.12
N PHE A 56 16.32 -13.02 -10.74
CA PHE A 56 15.15 -13.71 -10.22
C PHE A 56 15.33 -15.24 -10.14
N PRO A 57 16.00 -15.94 -11.09
CA PRO A 57 16.26 -17.37 -10.95
C PRO A 57 17.08 -17.70 -9.70
N SER A 58 18.13 -16.94 -9.40
CA SER A 58 18.92 -17.14 -8.19
C SER A 58 18.13 -16.76 -6.93
N ALA A 59 17.32 -15.71 -6.97
CA ALA A 59 16.44 -15.33 -5.85
C ALA A 59 15.42 -16.45 -5.53
N LEU A 60 14.83 -17.08 -6.55
CA LEU A 60 13.93 -18.22 -6.40
C LEU A 60 14.62 -19.45 -5.80
N ALA A 61 15.87 -19.70 -6.17
CA ALA A 61 16.68 -20.77 -5.59
C ALA A 61 16.94 -20.53 -4.09
N GLU A 62 17.28 -19.30 -3.68
CA GLU A 62 17.43 -18.94 -2.26
C GLU A 62 16.13 -19.13 -1.47
N LEU A 63 14.97 -18.74 -2.03
CA LEU A 63 13.67 -18.95 -1.39
C LEU A 63 13.33 -20.44 -1.23
N GLN A 64 13.69 -21.27 -2.22
CA GLN A 64 13.52 -22.71 -2.13
C GLN A 64 14.43 -23.33 -1.06
N GLN A 65 15.66 -22.86 -0.94
CA GLN A 65 16.56 -23.31 0.11
C GLN A 65 16.07 -22.87 1.49
N MET A 66 15.56 -21.64 1.61
CA MET A 66 14.95 -21.14 2.85
C MET A 66 13.76 -22.00 3.28
N ASN A 67 12.91 -22.45 2.35
CA ASN A 67 11.80 -23.35 2.66
C ASN A 67 12.29 -24.71 3.21
N GLN A 68 13.35 -25.27 2.64
CA GLN A 68 13.96 -26.52 3.13
C GLN A 68 14.58 -26.36 4.52
N ASP A 69 15.25 -25.25 4.77
CA ASP A 69 15.85 -24.95 6.07
C ASP A 69 14.77 -24.77 7.16
N VAL A 70 13.65 -24.12 6.83
CA VAL A 70 12.50 -23.97 7.74
C VAL A 70 11.84 -25.31 8.03
N ALA A 71 11.65 -26.16 7.02
CA ALA A 71 11.12 -27.51 7.20
C ALA A 71 12.03 -28.35 8.11
N THR A 72 13.33 -28.35 7.84
CA THR A 72 14.34 -29.07 8.65
C THR A 72 14.36 -28.55 10.09
N ALA A 73 14.31 -27.22 10.28
CA ALA A 73 14.31 -26.62 11.60
C ALA A 73 13.01 -26.92 12.38
N ALA A 74 11.87 -27.02 11.69
CA ALA A 74 10.61 -27.47 12.30
C ALA A 74 10.66 -28.95 12.72
N ASP A 75 11.25 -29.82 11.90
CA ASP A 75 11.44 -31.24 12.23
C ASP A 75 12.38 -31.42 13.45
N GLN A 76 13.32 -30.50 13.63
CA GLN A 76 14.19 -30.41 14.81
C GLN A 76 13.55 -29.73 16.02
N GLY A 77 12.28 -29.28 15.92
CA GLY A 77 11.58 -28.57 16.99
C GLY A 77 12.09 -27.14 17.24
N LYS A 78 12.95 -26.60 16.37
CA LYS A 78 13.52 -25.25 16.44
C LYS A 78 12.61 -24.18 15.87
N VAL A 79 11.53 -24.58 15.19
CA VAL A 79 10.47 -23.71 14.67
C VAL A 79 9.14 -24.37 15.00
N SER A 80 8.20 -23.64 15.58
CA SER A 80 6.86 -24.21 15.77
C SER A 80 6.18 -24.48 14.42
N GLN A 81 5.26 -25.43 14.39
CA GLN A 81 4.45 -25.71 13.20
C GLN A 81 3.62 -24.50 12.76
N GLN A 82 3.14 -23.69 13.72
CA GLN A 82 2.39 -22.47 13.41
C GLN A 82 3.26 -21.43 12.71
N ARG A 83 4.50 -21.25 13.14
CA ARG A 83 5.44 -20.32 12.50
C ARG A 83 5.98 -20.85 11.19
N LYS A 84 6.23 -22.15 11.07
CA LYS A 84 6.55 -22.81 9.79
C LYS A 84 5.49 -22.45 8.75
N ALA A 85 4.21 -22.70 9.03
CA ALA A 85 3.12 -22.43 8.09
C ALA A 85 3.04 -20.95 7.67
N ARG A 86 3.29 -20.02 8.60
CA ARG A 86 3.35 -18.58 8.29
C ARG A 86 4.53 -18.22 7.38
N ILE A 87 5.70 -18.80 7.63
CA ILE A 87 6.90 -18.58 6.81
C ILE A 87 6.69 -19.16 5.41
N GLU A 88 6.17 -20.37 5.30
CA GLU A 88 5.87 -21.02 4.02
C GLU A 88 4.85 -20.23 3.19
N ALA A 89 3.79 -19.70 3.83
CA ALA A 89 2.82 -18.85 3.16
C ALA A 89 3.47 -17.57 2.60
N ALA A 90 4.32 -16.91 3.38
CA ALA A 90 5.04 -15.72 2.93
C ALA A 90 6.01 -16.03 1.77
N ILE A 91 6.74 -17.14 1.85
CA ILE A 91 7.63 -17.60 0.77
C ILE A 91 6.85 -17.87 -0.51
N SER A 92 5.68 -18.50 -0.40
CA SER A 92 4.79 -18.76 -1.53
C SER A 92 4.34 -17.48 -2.24
N THR A 93 3.93 -16.46 -1.47
CA THR A 93 3.57 -15.15 -2.03
C THR A 93 4.73 -14.52 -2.78
N ILE A 94 5.92 -14.46 -2.18
CA ILE A 94 7.09 -13.83 -2.83
C ILE A 94 7.49 -14.61 -4.09
N ARG A 95 7.46 -15.94 -4.05
CA ARG A 95 7.74 -16.78 -5.23
C ARG A 95 6.80 -16.43 -6.39
N SER A 96 5.50 -16.32 -6.11
CA SER A 96 4.51 -15.93 -7.12
C SER A 96 4.80 -14.56 -7.73
N GLU A 97 5.19 -13.57 -6.91
CA GLU A 97 5.57 -12.23 -7.37
C GLU A 97 6.82 -12.25 -8.26
N LEU A 98 7.86 -13.01 -7.87
CA LEU A 98 9.09 -13.14 -8.66
C LEU A 98 8.85 -13.91 -9.98
N GLU A 99 8.00 -14.93 -9.97
CA GLU A 99 7.60 -15.66 -11.18
C GLU A 99 6.79 -14.78 -12.11
N ALA A 100 5.90 -13.93 -11.58
CA ALA A 100 5.17 -12.94 -12.37
C ALA A 100 6.11 -11.88 -12.98
N ALA A 101 7.19 -11.51 -12.29
CA ALA A 101 8.22 -10.61 -12.82
C ALA A 101 9.08 -11.26 -13.94
N LEU A 102 9.18 -12.60 -13.95
CA LEU A 102 9.83 -13.37 -15.02
C LEU A 102 8.91 -13.62 -16.22
N ALA A 103 7.60 -13.61 -16.03
CA ALA A 103 6.65 -13.78 -17.12
C ALA A 103 6.83 -12.62 -18.12
N PRO A 104 6.87 -12.90 -19.43
CA PRO A 104 6.76 -11.83 -20.41
C PRO A 104 5.47 -11.06 -20.10
N ALA A 105 5.55 -9.73 -20.09
CA ALA A 105 4.37 -8.90 -19.91
C ALA A 105 3.28 -9.43 -20.86
N PRO A 106 2.03 -9.64 -20.40
CA PRO A 106 0.96 -10.04 -21.30
C PRO A 106 0.98 -9.02 -22.44
N THR A 107 1.25 -9.49 -23.66
CA THR A 107 1.00 -8.70 -24.85
C THR A 107 -0.49 -8.48 -24.84
N SER A 108 -0.93 -7.34 -24.30
CA SER A 108 -2.26 -6.82 -24.58
C SER A 108 -2.41 -6.93 -26.09
N PRO A 109 -3.51 -7.48 -26.65
CA PRO A 109 -3.69 -7.48 -28.09
C PRO A 109 -3.68 -6.02 -28.53
N ALA A 110 -2.52 -5.56 -29.00
CA ALA A 110 -2.39 -4.30 -29.66
C ALA A 110 -3.23 -4.46 -30.93
N THR A 111 -4.24 -3.62 -31.06
CA THR A 111 -4.95 -3.39 -32.29
C THR A 111 -3.93 -2.90 -33.32
N ASP A 112 -3.19 -3.82 -33.95
CA ASP A 112 -2.35 -3.58 -35.15
C ASP A 112 -3.23 -3.36 -36.39
N ARG A 113 -4.43 -2.80 -36.20
CA ARG A 113 -5.24 -2.30 -37.31
C ARG A 113 -4.85 -0.84 -37.51
N PRO A 114 -4.44 -0.43 -38.72
CA PRO A 114 -4.26 0.99 -39.00
C PRO A 114 -5.57 1.73 -38.65
N LEU A 115 -5.44 2.79 -37.85
CA LEU A 115 -6.54 3.67 -37.50
C LEU A 115 -7.21 4.16 -38.78
N THR A 116 -8.54 4.03 -38.84
CA THR A 116 -9.32 4.62 -39.93
C THR A 116 -9.26 6.15 -39.85
N LYS A 117 -9.49 6.83 -40.97
CA LYS A 117 -9.53 8.30 -41.03
C LYS A 117 -10.54 8.88 -40.01
N ASP A 118 -11.68 8.21 -39.85
CA ASP A 118 -12.73 8.60 -38.90
C ASP A 118 -12.27 8.46 -37.44
N GLU A 119 -11.41 7.49 -37.13
CA GLU A 119 -10.82 7.35 -35.78
C GLU A 119 -9.73 8.39 -35.53
N GLN A 120 -8.95 8.75 -36.56
CA GLN A 120 -7.97 9.84 -36.46
C GLN A 120 -8.65 11.20 -36.23
N GLU A 121 -9.69 11.52 -37.01
CA GLU A 121 -10.45 12.77 -36.86
C GLU A 121 -11.08 12.87 -35.46
N ARG A 122 -11.64 11.77 -34.94
CA ARG A 122 -12.22 11.73 -33.59
C ARG A 122 -11.16 11.91 -32.48
N LEU A 123 -9.96 11.38 -32.68
CA LEU A 123 -8.83 11.57 -31.75
C LEU A 123 -8.29 13.00 -31.80
N GLU A 124 -8.27 13.64 -32.97
CA GLU A 124 -7.87 15.05 -33.10
C GLU A 124 -8.90 15.99 -32.47
N GLU A 125 -10.20 15.72 -32.65
CA GLU A 125 -11.27 16.48 -31.99
C GLU A 125 -11.21 16.33 -30.47
N ALA A 126 -11.04 15.10 -29.97
CA ALA A 126 -10.90 14.84 -28.54
C ALA A 126 -9.66 15.53 -27.94
N GLN A 127 -8.55 15.58 -28.69
CA GLN A 127 -7.35 16.31 -28.26
C GLN A 127 -7.56 17.82 -28.22
N LYS A 128 -8.21 18.41 -29.22
CA LYS A 128 -8.54 19.84 -29.23
C LYS A 128 -9.48 20.22 -28.08
N GLU A 129 -10.45 19.36 -27.77
CA GLU A 129 -11.34 19.56 -26.63
C GLU A 129 -10.57 19.48 -25.31
N ALA A 130 -9.69 18.49 -25.14
CA ALA A 130 -8.85 18.36 -23.96
C ALA A 130 -7.87 19.53 -23.79
N GLU A 131 -7.30 20.05 -24.87
CA GLU A 131 -6.42 21.22 -24.85
C GLU A 131 -7.19 22.47 -24.41
N LYS A 132 -8.39 22.70 -24.96
CA LYS A 132 -9.24 23.81 -24.55
C LYS A 132 -9.63 23.74 -23.06
N GLN A 133 -10.01 22.55 -22.58
CA GLN A 133 -10.32 22.35 -21.16
C GLN A 133 -9.11 22.61 -20.26
N ARG A 134 -7.90 22.25 -20.70
CA ARG A 134 -6.66 22.55 -19.97
C ARG A 134 -6.34 24.04 -19.93
N GLU A 135 -6.55 24.75 -21.04
CA GLU A 135 -6.34 26.21 -21.09
C GLU A 135 -7.32 26.95 -20.17
N GLU A 136 -8.60 26.53 -20.16
CA GLU A 136 -9.62 27.09 -19.26
C GLU A 136 -9.26 26.81 -17.79
N ALA A 137 -8.88 25.57 -17.46
CA ALA A 137 -8.45 25.21 -16.11
C ALA A 137 -7.19 25.95 -15.67
N GLN A 138 -6.24 26.21 -16.59
CA GLN A 138 -5.02 26.96 -16.29
C GLN A 138 -5.33 28.43 -16.00
N LYS A 139 -6.20 29.07 -16.78
CA LYS A 139 -6.64 30.46 -16.53
C LYS A 139 -7.37 30.58 -15.20
N GLU A 140 -8.20 29.59 -14.85
CA GLU A 140 -8.88 29.57 -13.57
C GLU A 140 -7.89 29.41 -12.41
N ALA A 141 -6.92 28.49 -12.54
CA ALA A 141 -5.88 28.30 -11.53
C ALA A 141 -4.98 29.54 -11.36
N GLU A 142 -4.65 30.23 -12.45
CA GLU A 142 -3.87 31.49 -12.41
C GLU A 142 -4.64 32.58 -11.66
N LYS A 143 -5.93 32.75 -11.97
CA LYS A 143 -6.79 33.70 -11.26
C LYS A 143 -6.90 33.38 -9.77
N GLN A 144 -7.09 32.11 -9.41
CA GLN A 144 -7.14 31.68 -8.01
C GLN A 144 -5.81 31.92 -7.29
N LEU A 145 -4.67 31.77 -7.98
CA LEU A 145 -3.36 32.07 -7.43
C LEU A 145 -3.18 33.57 -7.17
N GLU A 146 -3.60 34.43 -8.11
CA GLU A 146 -3.57 35.89 -7.96
C GLU A 146 -4.43 36.35 -6.77
N GLU A 147 -5.67 35.85 -6.68
CA GLU A 147 -6.58 36.15 -5.56
C GLU A 147 -6.01 35.68 -4.21
N ALA A 148 -5.37 34.49 -4.17
CA ALA A 148 -4.73 33.99 -2.97
C ALA A 148 -3.50 34.82 -2.55
N GLN A 149 -2.72 35.33 -3.52
CA GLN A 149 -1.59 36.21 -3.25
C GLN A 149 -2.05 37.55 -2.69
N GLU A 150 -3.09 38.15 -3.24
CA GLU A 150 -3.66 39.42 -2.75
C GLU A 150 -4.18 39.25 -1.31
N GLN A 151 -4.88 38.15 -1.03
CA GLN A 151 -5.34 37.83 0.33
C GLN A 151 -4.17 37.63 1.30
N ALA A 152 -3.13 36.91 0.90
CA ALA A 152 -1.95 36.71 1.72
C ALA A 152 -1.19 38.03 1.99
N GLU A 153 -1.10 38.92 1.00
CA GLU A 153 -0.51 40.25 1.19
C GLU A 153 -1.33 41.09 2.17
N LYS A 154 -2.65 41.08 2.03
CA LYS A 154 -3.55 41.79 2.95
C LYS A 154 -3.41 41.29 4.39
N GLN A 155 -3.43 39.97 4.58
CA GLN A 155 -3.23 39.36 5.90
C GLN A 155 -1.85 39.69 6.49
N ARG A 156 -0.80 39.75 5.66
CA ARG A 156 0.53 40.16 6.10
C ARG A 156 0.55 41.61 6.56
N LYS A 157 -0.09 42.53 5.84
CA LYS A 157 -0.19 43.95 6.23
C LYS A 157 -0.97 44.10 7.54
N GLU A 158 -2.11 43.41 7.67
CA GLU A 158 -2.91 43.41 8.91
C GLU A 158 -2.10 42.87 10.10
N ALA A 159 -1.38 41.74 9.93
CA ALA A 159 -0.53 41.18 10.98
C ALA A 159 0.65 42.10 11.35
N GLN A 160 1.23 42.82 10.38
CA GLN A 160 2.29 43.81 10.64
C GLN A 160 1.76 45.01 11.43
N GLU A 161 0.60 45.56 11.07
CA GLU A 161 -0.04 46.62 11.84
C GLU A 161 -0.40 46.18 13.26
N GLU A 162 -0.92 44.96 13.44
CA GLU A 162 -1.21 44.43 14.78
C GLU A 162 0.07 44.25 15.62
N ALA A 163 1.15 43.73 15.02
CA ALA A 163 2.44 43.60 15.70
C ALA A 163 3.04 44.96 16.10
N GLU A 164 2.92 45.98 15.24
CA GLU A 164 3.38 47.34 15.55
C GLU A 164 2.55 48.00 16.65
N LYS A 165 1.22 47.85 16.62
CA LYS A 165 0.33 48.32 17.69
C LYS A 165 0.65 47.66 19.03
N GLN A 166 0.95 46.36 19.04
CA GLN A 166 1.33 45.64 20.24
C GLN A 166 2.68 46.12 20.79
N ARG A 167 3.68 46.33 19.91
CA ARG A 167 5.00 46.85 20.29
C ARG A 167 4.94 48.25 20.90
N ASN A 168 4.03 49.11 20.45
CA ASN A 168 3.88 50.47 20.99
C ASN A 168 3.03 50.52 22.27
N ARG A 169 2.48 49.38 22.73
CA ARG A 169 1.65 49.28 23.94
C ARG A 169 2.44 48.75 25.16
N ASP A 170 3.56 48.07 24.93
CA ASP A 170 4.51 47.60 25.94
C ASP A 170 5.60 48.66 26.24
#